data_AF-A0A8S9VZQ3-F1
#
_entry.id   AF-A0A8S9VZQ3-F1
#
_cell.length_a   1.000
_cell.length_b   1.000
_cell.length_c   1.000
_cell.angle_alpha   90.00
_cell.angle_beta   90.00
_cell.angle_gamma   90.00
#
_symmetry.space_group_name_H-M   'P 1'
#
loop_
_entity.id
_entity.type
_entity.pdbx_description
1 polymer ?
#
loop_
_entity_poly.entity_id
_entity_poly.type
_entity_poly.pdbx_seq_one_letter_code
_entity_poly.pdbx_strand_id
1 'polypeptide(L)' 'MNNEEKYDQVEPIYEKLAPGEILIISKEGNCITYAANEQGGVVLKKACLLEDD' A
#
# COMPACT_ATOMS: atom_id res chain seq x y z
N MET A 1 -36.95 -1.79 -9.45
CA MET A 1 -35.62 -2.08 -10.04
C MET A 1 -34.63 -1.86 -8.92
N ASN A 2 -34.18 -2.94 -8.29
CA ASN A 2 -33.23 -2.90 -7.20
C ASN A 2 -31.84 -2.76 -7.83
N ASN A 3 -31.24 -1.57 -7.74
CA ASN A 3 -29.84 -1.39 -8.07
C ASN A 3 -29.03 -2.04 -6.94
N GLU A 4 -28.79 -3.34 -7.07
CA GLU A 4 -27.74 -4.01 -6.31
C GLU A 4 -26.41 -3.36 -6.70
N GLU A 5 -25.87 -2.55 -5.79
CA GLU A 5 -24.54 -1.99 -5.87
C GLU A 5 -23.55 -3.14 -5.95
N LYS A 6 -23.20 -3.49 -7.18
CA LYS A 6 -22.13 -4.41 -7.52
C LYS A 6 -20.81 -3.73 -7.16
N TYR A 7 -20.49 -3.71 -5.87
CA TYR A 7 -19.12 -3.59 -5.42
C TYR A 7 -18.43 -4.85 -5.93
N ASP A 8 -17.99 -4.81 -7.19
CA ASP A 8 -16.92 -5.67 -7.69
C ASP A 8 -15.90 -5.72 -6.55
N GLN A 9 -15.68 -6.91 -6.00
CA GLN A 9 -14.68 -7.15 -4.97
C GLN A 9 -13.34 -6.82 -5.61
N VAL A 10 -12.99 -5.54 -5.64
CA VAL A 10 -11.67 -5.07 -5.99
C VAL A 10 -10.83 -5.60 -4.84
N GLU A 11 -10.27 -6.79 -5.04
CA GLU A 11 -9.26 -7.34 -4.16
C GLU A 11 -8.29 -6.19 -3.87
N PRO A 12 -8.05 -5.85 -2.60
CA PRO A 12 -7.15 -4.77 -2.28
C PRO A 12 -5.85 -5.02 -3.04
N ILE A 13 -5.44 -4.09 -3.90
CA ILE A 13 -4.25 -4.20 -4.78
C ILE A 13 -3.03 -4.73 -4.00
N TYR A 14 -3.02 -4.42 -2.70
CA TYR A 14 -2.05 -4.87 -1.71
C TYR A 14 -1.86 -6.40 -1.62
N GLU A 15 -2.90 -7.23 -1.81
CA GLU A 15 -2.79 -8.71 -1.74
C GLU A 15 -1.89 -9.31 -2.83
N LYS A 16 -1.54 -8.53 -3.86
CA LYS A 16 -0.70 -8.97 -4.99
C LYS A 16 0.77 -8.56 -4.87
N LEU A 17 1.18 -7.95 -3.76
CA LEU A 17 2.58 -7.57 -3.53
C LEU A 17 3.46 -8.81 -3.40
N ALA A 18 4.45 -8.97 -4.29
CA ALA A 18 5.43 -10.04 -4.15
C ALA A 18 6.44 -9.73 -3.02
N PRO A 19 7.14 -10.74 -2.47
CA PRO A 19 8.20 -10.51 -1.50
C PRO A 19 9.27 -9.55 -2.04
N GLY A 20 9.56 -8.49 -1.30
CA GLY A 20 10.52 -7.45 -1.71
C GLY A 20 9.95 -6.33 -2.58
N GLU A 21 8.69 -6.44 -3.03
CA GLU A 21 8.00 -5.32 -3.66
C GLU A 21 7.41 -4.37 -2.62
N ILE A 22 7.38 -3.08 -2.97
CA ILE A 22 6.70 -2.05 -2.20
C ILE A 22 5.75 -1.28 -3.10
N LEU A 23 4.58 -0.92 -2.57
CA LEU A 23 3.64 0.00 -3.22
C LEU A 23 3.63 1.30 -2.43
N ILE A 24 4.06 2.39 -3.05
CA ILE A 24 3.98 3.73 -2.45
C ILE A 24 2.52 4.19 -2.48
N ILE A 25 1.98 4.49 -1.31
CA ILE A 25 0.57 4.88 -1.12
C ILE A 25 0.46 6.41 -1.09
N SER A 26 1.34 7.06 -0.35
CA SER A 26 1.35 8.51 -0.23
C SER A 26 2.76 9.04 0.05
N LYS A 27 2.96 10.30 -0.29
CA LYS A 27 4.17 11.06 0.04
C LYS A 27 3.75 12.36 0.73
N GLU A 28 4.30 12.61 1.90
CA GLU A 28 4.10 13.83 2.67
C GLU A 28 5.46 14.40 3.06
N GLY A 29 5.80 15.55 2.48
CA GLY A 29 7.13 16.16 2.65
C GLY A 29 8.25 15.18 2.27
N ASN A 30 9.12 14.90 3.25
CA ASN A 30 10.26 13.99 3.09
C ASN A 30 9.96 12.53 3.46
N CYS A 31 8.69 12.21 3.73
CA CYS A 31 8.27 10.88 4.14
C CYS A 31 7.38 10.22 3.08
N ILE A 32 7.51 8.91 2.95
CA ILE A 32 6.65 8.04 2.15
C ILE A 32 5.93 7.06 3.06
N THR A 33 4.65 6.84 2.79
CA THR A 33 3.88 5.70 3.32
C THR A 33 3.79 4.66 2.23
N TYR A 34 4.16 3.42 2.53
CA TYR A 34 4.17 2.32 1.57
C TYR A 34 3.62 1.03 2.18
N ALA A 35 3.02 0.20 1.34
CA ALA A 35 2.71 -1.18 1.67
C ALA A 35 3.87 -2.10 1.23
N ALA A 36 4.18 -3.11 2.02
CA ALA A 36 5.16 -4.15 1.69
C ALA A 36 4.58 -5.52 2.03
N ASN A 37 5.01 -6.56 1.32
CA ASN A 37 4.73 -7.94 1.72
C ASN A 37 5.83 -8.44 2.67
N GLU A 38 5.48 -8.65 3.93
CA GLU A 38 6.33 -9.34 4.89
C GLU A 38 5.72 -10.68 5.26
N GLN A 39 6.43 -11.77 4.96
CA GLN A 39 6.05 -13.14 5.31
C GLN A 39 4.69 -13.58 4.75
N GLY A 40 4.27 -13.03 3.59
CA GLY A 40 2.99 -13.33 2.96
C GLY A 40 1.85 -12.42 3.41
N GLY A 41 2.09 -11.50 4.36
CA GLY A 41 1.13 -10.51 4.82
C GLY A 41 1.49 -9.10 4.35
N VAL A 42 0.48 -8.32 3.97
CA VAL A 42 0.66 -6.91 3.66
C VAL A 42 0.82 -6.12 4.96
N VAL A 43 1.90 -5.36 5.07
CA VAL A 43 2.15 -4.42 6.16
C VAL A 43 2.27 -2.99 5.63
N LEU A 44 1.76 -2.02 6.39
CA LEU A 44 1.91 -0.60 6.11
C LEU A 44 3.09 -0.04 6.89
N LYS A 45 4.02 0.61 6.18
CA LYS A 45 5.21 1.23 6.76
C LYS A 45 5.34 2.68 6.32
N LYS A 46 6.07 3.45 7.13
CA LYS A 46 6.45 4.83 6.83
C LYS A 46 7.96 4.95 6.87
N ALA A 47 8.55 5.55 5.84
CA ALA A 47 9.98 5.88 5.80
C ALA A 47 10.14 7.37 5.53
N CYS A 48 11.04 8.02 6.23
CA CYS A 48 11.41 9.40 5.99
C CYS A 48 12.87 9.44 5.56
N LEU A 49 13.18 10.21 4.52
CA LEU A 49 14.56 10.52 4.19
C LEU A 49 15.11 11.39 5.32
N LEU A 50 16.33 11.10 5.76
CA LEU A 50 17.05 11.98 6.69
C LEU A 50 17.49 13.21 5.89
N GLU A 51 17.49 14.38 6.53
CA GLU A 51 18.10 15.57 5.92
C GLU A 51 19.61 15.34 5.88
N ASP A 52 20.22 15.49 4.69
CA ASP A 52 21.68 15.51 4.56
C ASP A 52 22.21 16.75 5.34
N ASP A 53 23.17 16.53 6.24
CA ASP A 53 23.83 17.53 7.12
C ASP A 53 24.62 18.59 6.31
#